data_AF-A0A388MDY7-F1
#
_entry.id   AF-A0A388MDY7-F1
#
_cell.length_a   1.000
_cell.length_b   1.000
_cell.length_c   1.000
_cell.angle_alpha   90.00
_cell.angle_beta   90.00
_cell.angle_gamma   90.00
#
_symmetry.space_group_name_H-M   'P 1'
#
loop_
_entity.id
_entity.type
_entity.pdbx_description
1 polymer ?
#
loop_
_entity_poly.entity_id
_entity_poly.type
_entity_poly.pdbx_seq_one_letter_code
_entity_poly.pdbx_strand_id
1 'polypeptide(L)'
;MPQLFENSYIIDQNGSSFEVTGAGTFGRKWIEKGVLRVKDLWDEGRKRWKTEVELREVLGRLREVGFRLRELIEAIPAEWKEELAKSNPRTVGGWYKEEQQQENNIQVLRLEEKLEDDVWSVTRWGLVSESNSGSKMRRIREDIINTDQHLMPVRVCLIPSQRRGGEYLLIQNGAAIQELRWDPVAYSWNGIGHDRKTLANYDMKLGRQVQKPPDVNMEQICERLARTFNMQSNPSIPELKSIWASLPHLPSLKLAGLMWLLSHSAIPSAKWLADKGMDVDRQCRQCGNTQEETTYHLIWDCPTSERIWRWLADHWQRLGSALVWDEKWVVGGQLPPLFFRHRGWGYMAQAIRSAITWVIWEDRNSILFREEWSSDVAIHGKIKTLIRTMVVADWVRRADKGRLPNGRRWFLFTWARSNQLAAVTLEGKLALSPWLCTQGGGRRIPQ
;
A
#
# COMPACT_ATOMS: atom_id res chain seq x y z
N MET A 1 21.80 7.11 18.85
CA MET A 1 21.56 8.41 18.20
C MET A 1 20.33 8.36 17.32
N PRO A 2 19.51 9.41 17.29
CA PRO A 2 18.26 9.47 16.54
C PRO A 2 18.44 9.34 15.01
N GLN A 3 17.39 8.88 14.32
CA GLN A 3 17.33 8.87 12.85
C GLN A 3 17.12 10.29 12.30
N LEU A 4 17.60 10.53 11.08
CA LEU A 4 17.40 11.80 10.36
C LEU A 4 16.02 11.90 9.71
N PHE A 5 15.53 10.78 9.17
CA PHE A 5 14.30 10.72 8.37
C PHE A 5 13.18 10.03 9.14
N GLU A 6 11.92 10.39 8.86
CA GLU A 6 10.71 9.92 9.55
C GLU A 6 10.74 10.17 11.08
N ASN A 7 11.52 11.15 11.52
CA ASN A 7 11.68 11.48 12.93
C ASN A 7 10.84 12.72 13.27
N SER A 8 9.82 12.56 14.11
CA SER A 8 8.89 13.64 14.50
C SER A 8 9.56 14.78 15.27
N TYR A 9 10.79 14.59 15.76
CA TYR A 9 11.57 15.63 16.44
C TYR A 9 12.51 16.39 15.50
N ILE A 10 12.73 15.89 14.28
CA ILE A 10 13.52 16.57 13.24
C ILE A 10 12.55 17.01 12.16
N ILE A 11 12.03 18.23 12.33
CA ILE A 11 11.03 18.83 11.45
C ILE A 11 11.67 19.91 10.59
N ASP A 12 11.21 20.01 9.34
CA ASP A 12 11.59 21.08 8.43
C ASP A 12 10.99 22.44 8.86
N GLN A 13 11.28 23.49 8.09
CA GLN A 13 10.74 24.83 8.34
C GLN A 13 9.21 24.90 8.25
N ASN A 14 8.56 23.90 7.65
CA ASN A 14 7.10 23.79 7.53
C ASN A 14 6.48 22.95 8.65
N GLY A 15 7.27 22.46 9.61
CA GLY A 15 6.81 21.60 10.70
C GLY A 15 6.58 20.13 10.29
N SER A 16 7.05 19.71 9.12
CA SER A 16 6.92 18.34 8.62
C SER A 16 8.21 17.55 8.85
N SER A 17 8.10 16.27 9.19
CA SER A 17 9.29 15.40 9.30
C SER A 17 9.89 15.14 7.92
N PHE A 18 11.22 14.97 7.84
CA PHE A 18 11.88 14.62 6.58
C PHE A 18 11.50 13.21 6.11
N GLU A 19 10.67 13.11 5.08
CA GLU A 19 10.18 11.83 4.56
C GLU A 19 11.24 11.06 3.76
N VAL A 20 11.23 9.73 3.90
CA VAL A 20 12.00 8.81 3.07
C VAL A 20 11.31 8.60 1.73
N THR A 21 9.98 8.53 1.71
CA THR A 21 9.21 8.20 0.50
C THR A 21 8.31 9.34 0.08
N GLY A 22 8.61 9.96 -1.07
CA GLY A 22 7.80 11.02 -1.65
C GLY A 22 8.36 11.48 -2.99
N ALA A 23 7.53 12.12 -3.83
CA ALA A 23 8.03 12.71 -5.06
C ALA A 23 8.98 13.87 -4.72
N GLY A 24 10.24 13.78 -5.18
CA GLY A 24 11.25 14.80 -4.91
C GLY A 24 11.95 14.70 -3.54
N THR A 25 11.65 13.70 -2.71
CA THR A 25 12.34 13.54 -1.42
C THR A 25 13.75 12.99 -1.62
N PHE A 26 14.72 13.54 -0.88
CA PHE A 26 16.13 13.13 -0.96
C PHE A 26 16.48 12.00 0.02
N GLY A 27 15.62 11.76 1.03
CA GLY A 27 15.90 10.85 2.14
C GLY A 27 16.24 9.43 1.69
N ARG A 28 15.46 8.85 0.76
CA ARG A 28 15.75 7.51 0.21
C ARG A 28 17.17 7.40 -0.35
N LYS A 29 17.62 8.38 -1.15
CA LYS A 29 18.96 8.33 -1.77
C LYS A 29 20.08 8.46 -0.75
N TRP A 30 19.88 9.25 0.31
CA TRP A 30 20.85 9.39 1.40
C TRP A 30 20.95 8.10 2.21
N ILE A 31 19.82 7.47 2.52
CA ILE A 31 19.77 6.17 3.20
C ILE A 31 20.44 5.08 2.37
N GLU A 32 20.18 5.02 1.06
CA GLU A 32 20.84 4.07 0.14
C GLU A 32 22.37 4.25 0.10
N LYS A 33 22.86 5.46 0.45
CA LYS A 33 24.29 5.78 0.57
C LYS A 33 24.82 5.68 2.01
N GLY A 34 24.01 5.20 2.95
CA GLY A 34 24.44 4.93 4.33
C GLY A 34 24.34 6.13 5.29
N VAL A 35 23.71 7.23 4.88
CA VAL A 35 23.43 8.38 5.76
C VAL A 35 22.00 8.27 6.26
N LEU A 36 21.82 7.84 7.51
CA LEU A 36 20.50 7.55 8.11
C LEU A 36 20.30 8.25 9.47
N ARG A 37 21.37 8.51 10.21
CA ARG A 37 21.33 8.97 11.61
C ARG A 37 22.08 10.28 11.80
N VAL A 38 21.75 10.99 12.87
CA VAL A 38 22.44 12.22 13.27
C VAL A 38 23.96 12.04 13.36
N LYS A 39 24.42 10.91 13.90
CA LYS A 39 25.86 10.58 13.97
C LYS A 39 26.54 10.51 12.60
N ASP A 40 25.81 10.18 11.54
CA ASP A 40 26.39 10.03 10.21
C ASP A 40 26.78 11.43 9.66
N LEU A 41 26.17 12.49 10.20
CA LEU A 41 26.48 13.89 9.96
C LEU A 41 27.47 14.50 10.97
N TRP A 42 27.78 13.81 12.07
CA TRP A 42 28.65 14.29 13.14
C TRP A 42 30.02 13.59 13.09
N ASP A 43 31.10 14.36 13.23
CA ASP A 43 32.46 13.87 13.41
C ASP A 43 32.74 13.82 14.92
N GLU A 44 32.62 12.63 15.51
CA GLU A 44 32.79 12.40 16.95
C GLU A 44 34.20 12.77 17.44
N GLY A 45 35.23 12.49 16.63
CA GLY A 45 36.62 12.75 17.01
C GLY A 45 36.96 14.23 17.02
N ARG A 46 36.33 15.01 16.14
CA ARG A 46 36.50 16.48 16.08
C ARG A 46 35.41 17.26 16.80
N LYS A 47 34.40 16.57 17.36
CA LYS A 47 33.22 17.16 18.00
C LYS A 47 32.59 18.29 17.17
N ARG A 48 32.41 18.03 15.86
CA ARG A 48 31.79 18.98 14.93
C ARG A 48 30.92 18.28 13.89
N TRP A 49 30.03 19.03 13.26
CA TRP A 49 29.32 18.56 12.07
C TRP A 49 30.31 18.34 10.91
N LYS A 50 30.06 17.30 10.12
CA LYS A 50 30.77 17.06 8.86
C LYS A 50 30.47 18.19 7.89
N THR A 51 31.46 18.54 7.09
CA THR A 51 31.34 19.50 6.01
C THR A 51 30.65 18.87 4.79
N GLU A 52 30.19 19.70 3.86
CA GLU A 52 29.65 19.22 2.57
C GLU A 52 30.67 18.35 1.82
N VAL A 53 31.96 18.70 1.88
CA VAL A 53 33.03 17.95 1.20
C VAL A 53 33.14 16.54 1.78
N GLU A 54 33.24 16.42 3.11
CA GLU A 54 33.30 15.12 3.81
C GLU A 54 32.05 14.27 3.54
N LEU A 55 30.87 14.89 3.48
CA LEU A 55 29.63 14.14 3.22
C LEU A 55 29.51 13.72 1.73
N ARG A 56 30.08 14.49 0.79
CA ARG A 56 30.12 14.13 -0.64
C ARG A 56 30.99 12.92 -0.92
N GLU A 57 31.99 12.63 -0.10
CA GLU A 57 32.77 11.39 -0.21
C GLU A 57 31.87 10.14 -0.08
N VAL A 58 30.82 10.22 0.73
CA VAL A 58 29.84 9.14 0.95
C VAL A 58 28.68 9.22 -0.04
N LEU A 59 28.10 10.41 -0.25
CA LEU A 59 26.90 10.60 -1.05
C LEU A 59 27.17 10.67 -2.57
N GLY A 60 28.40 10.92 -2.98
CA GLY A 60 28.79 11.05 -4.39
C GLY A 60 28.21 12.31 -5.06
N ARG A 61 27.69 12.16 -6.28
CA ARG A 61 27.23 13.28 -7.13
C ARG A 61 25.76 13.69 -6.89
N LEU A 62 25.21 13.47 -5.69
CA LEU A 62 23.87 13.94 -5.38
C LEU A 62 23.82 15.49 -5.43
N ARG A 63 22.67 16.02 -5.87
CA ARG A 63 22.45 17.47 -5.97
C ARG A 63 22.12 18.05 -4.60
N GLU A 64 22.42 19.33 -4.42
CA GLU A 64 22.02 20.12 -3.23
C GLU A 64 22.51 19.58 -1.88
N VAL A 65 23.57 18.77 -1.84
CA VAL A 65 24.07 18.16 -0.59
C VAL A 65 24.30 19.19 0.51
N GLY A 66 24.95 20.31 0.19
CA GLY A 66 25.20 21.38 1.17
C GLY A 66 23.94 22.06 1.70
N PHE A 67 22.94 22.29 0.85
CA PHE A 67 21.66 22.89 1.27
C PHE A 67 20.90 21.92 2.20
N ARG A 68 20.74 20.66 1.79
CA ARG A 68 20.04 19.63 2.58
C ARG A 68 20.75 19.29 3.89
N LEU A 69 22.08 19.33 3.91
CA LEU A 69 22.86 19.14 5.13
C LEU A 69 22.58 20.26 6.14
N ARG A 70 22.58 21.52 5.71
CA ARG A 70 22.24 22.65 6.59
C ARG A 70 20.82 22.54 7.11
N GLU A 71 19.87 22.24 6.22
CA GLU A 71 18.46 22.05 6.55
C GLU A 71 18.27 20.97 7.65
N LEU A 72 18.93 19.82 7.51
CA LEU A 72 18.92 18.76 8.53
C LEU A 72 19.60 19.18 9.83
N ILE A 73 20.77 19.84 9.77
CA ILE A 73 21.48 20.29 10.98
C ILE A 73 20.64 21.31 11.75
N GLU A 74 20.02 22.26 11.06
CA GLU A 74 19.15 23.28 11.67
C GLU A 74 17.94 22.63 12.36
N ALA A 75 17.32 21.64 11.71
CA ALA A 75 16.18 20.90 12.21
C ALA A 75 16.47 20.00 13.44
N ILE A 76 17.73 19.65 13.71
CA ILE A 76 18.08 18.85 14.89
C ILE A 76 17.89 19.67 16.17
N PRO A 77 17.14 19.17 17.18
CA PRO A 77 16.93 19.85 18.46
C PRO A 77 18.23 20.29 19.14
N ALA A 78 18.26 21.51 19.70
CA ALA A 78 19.46 22.08 20.32
C ALA A 78 19.99 21.22 21.47
N GLU A 79 19.11 20.67 22.30
CA GLU A 79 19.42 19.69 23.35
C GLU A 79 20.23 18.49 22.82
N TRP A 80 19.92 17.96 21.63
CA TRP A 80 20.70 16.87 21.04
C TRP A 80 22.08 17.35 20.59
N LYS A 81 22.19 18.58 20.08
CA LYS A 81 23.47 19.18 19.68
C LYS A 81 24.39 19.36 20.89
N GLU A 82 23.82 19.77 22.03
CA GLU A 82 24.56 19.86 23.30
C GLU A 82 24.99 18.48 23.80
N GLU A 83 24.11 17.48 23.74
CA GLU A 83 24.45 16.10 24.12
C GLU A 83 25.54 15.49 23.23
N LEU A 84 25.55 15.81 21.92
CA LEU A 84 26.63 15.43 21.01
C LEU A 84 27.99 16.04 21.38
N ALA A 85 27.97 17.27 21.90
CA ALA A 85 29.16 17.97 22.34
C ALA A 85 29.66 17.44 23.69
N LYS A 86 28.76 16.95 24.56
CA LYS A 86 29.11 16.31 25.82
C LYS A 86 29.73 14.93 25.57
N SER A 87 30.70 14.56 26.40
CA SER A 87 31.18 13.17 26.46
C SER A 87 30.04 12.29 26.97
N ASN A 88 29.55 11.33 26.15
CA ASN A 88 28.40 10.45 26.43
C ASN A 88 28.21 10.18 27.94
N PRO A 89 27.27 10.88 28.62
CA PRO A 89 27.14 10.76 30.06
C PRO A 89 26.67 9.35 30.40
N ARG A 90 27.37 8.73 31.34
CA ARG A 90 27.01 7.40 31.83
C ARG A 90 25.70 7.49 32.58
N THR A 91 24.75 6.64 32.21
CA THR A 91 23.41 6.60 32.82
C THR A 91 23.24 5.38 33.72
N VAL A 92 22.58 5.60 34.87
CA VAL A 92 22.08 4.53 35.75
C VAL A 92 21.18 3.58 34.95
N GLY A 93 21.38 2.28 35.12
CA GLY A 93 20.72 1.21 34.38
C GLY A 93 21.29 0.94 32.99
N GLY A 94 22.23 1.76 32.51
CA GLY A 94 22.90 1.59 31.22
C GLY A 94 23.86 0.39 31.22
N TRP A 95 24.11 -0.15 30.03
CA TRP A 95 24.98 -1.31 29.81
C TRP A 95 26.23 -0.92 29.02
N TYR A 96 27.39 -1.41 29.45
CA TYR A 96 28.69 -1.02 28.94
C TYR A 96 29.66 -2.20 28.85
N LYS A 97 30.62 -2.12 27.94
CA LYS A 97 31.80 -3.01 27.92
C LYS A 97 33.08 -2.17 28.05
N GLU A 98 34.14 -2.78 28.52
CA GLU A 98 35.47 -2.16 28.56
C GLU A 98 36.05 -2.13 27.12
N GLU A 99 36.68 -1.01 26.73
CA GLU A 99 37.18 -0.83 25.36
C GLU A 99 38.28 -1.82 24.97
N GLN A 100 39.14 -2.18 25.92
CA GLN A 100 40.31 -3.07 25.69
C GLN A 100 40.01 -4.56 25.88
N GLN A 101 38.73 -4.94 25.92
CA GLN A 101 38.34 -6.31 26.23
C GLN A 101 38.65 -7.28 25.10
N GLN A 102 39.20 -8.45 25.44
CA GLN A 102 39.45 -9.54 24.48
C GLN A 102 38.13 -10.13 23.96
N GLU A 103 38.06 -10.40 22.65
CA GLU A 103 36.86 -10.93 21.97
C GLU A 103 36.34 -12.25 22.57
N ASN A 104 37.22 -13.06 23.16
CA ASN A 104 36.86 -14.39 23.68
C ASN A 104 36.22 -14.38 25.08
N ASN A 105 36.21 -13.26 25.79
CA ASN A 105 35.66 -13.17 27.14
C ASN A 105 34.88 -11.87 27.33
N ILE A 106 33.79 -11.75 26.57
CA ILE A 106 32.91 -10.59 26.60
C ILE A 106 32.13 -10.58 27.91
N GLN A 107 32.38 -9.57 28.71
CA GLN A 107 31.72 -9.28 29.97
C GLN A 107 31.14 -7.89 29.87
N VAL A 108 29.90 -7.75 30.31
CA VAL A 108 29.16 -6.51 30.21
C VAL A 108 28.83 -6.03 31.61
N LEU A 109 28.95 -4.73 31.81
CA LEU A 109 28.69 -4.02 33.05
C LEU A 109 27.34 -3.32 32.94
N ARG A 110 26.46 -3.52 33.92
CA ARG A 110 25.29 -2.67 34.10
C ARG A 110 25.57 -1.71 35.24
N LEU A 111 25.47 -0.42 34.99
CA LEU A 111 25.64 0.59 36.04
C LEU A 111 24.39 0.60 36.91
N GLU A 112 24.50 0.35 38.20
CA GLU A 112 23.35 0.31 39.11
C GLU A 112 23.20 1.64 39.86
N GLU A 113 24.29 2.19 40.39
CA GLU A 113 24.27 3.40 41.21
C GLU A 113 25.59 4.17 41.06
N LYS A 114 25.50 5.51 41.00
CA LYS A 114 26.68 6.39 41.07
C LYS A 114 26.98 6.67 42.54
N LEU A 115 28.13 6.21 43.02
CA LEU A 115 28.51 6.34 44.43
C LEU A 115 29.20 7.70 44.68
N GLU A 116 30.19 8.02 43.84
CA GLU A 116 30.93 9.28 43.89
C GLU A 116 31.15 9.81 42.45
N ASP A 117 31.79 10.97 42.31
CA ASP A 117 32.30 11.37 41.01
C ASP A 117 33.27 10.32 40.51
N ASP A 118 32.97 9.81 39.31
CA ASP A 118 33.75 8.79 38.65
C ASP A 118 33.80 7.41 39.33
N VAL A 119 32.97 7.14 40.35
CA VAL A 119 32.87 5.80 40.98
C VAL A 119 31.45 5.25 40.90
N TRP A 120 31.31 4.05 40.36
CA TRP A 120 30.02 3.40 40.13
C TRP A 120 29.94 2.01 40.74
N SER A 121 28.79 1.71 41.36
CA SER A 121 28.37 0.35 41.67
C SER A 121 27.80 -0.29 40.41
N VAL A 122 28.29 -1.49 40.07
CA VAL A 122 27.94 -2.18 38.83
C VAL A 122 27.63 -3.64 39.05
N THR A 123 26.82 -4.21 38.17
CA THR A 123 26.69 -5.66 38.04
C THR A 123 27.42 -6.14 36.81
N ARG A 124 28.25 -7.17 36.97
CA ARG A 124 29.02 -7.79 35.89
C ARG A 124 28.29 -9.02 35.38
N TRP A 125 28.13 -9.10 34.07
CA TRP A 125 27.39 -10.14 33.36
C TRP A 125 28.28 -10.82 32.35
N GLY A 126 28.12 -12.14 32.20
CA GLY A 126 28.86 -12.95 31.23
C GLY A 126 27.94 -13.77 30.36
N LEU A 127 28.46 -14.16 29.20
CA LEU A 127 27.75 -15.01 28.24
C LEU A 127 27.56 -16.43 28.81
N VAL A 128 26.37 -16.99 28.61
CA VAL A 128 26.01 -18.36 29.00
C VAL A 128 25.99 -19.27 27.78
N SER A 129 25.40 -18.80 26.70
CA SER A 129 25.30 -19.52 25.44
C SER A 129 25.10 -18.54 24.28
N GLU A 130 25.63 -18.93 23.13
CA GLU A 130 25.38 -18.24 21.87
C GLU A 130 24.12 -18.81 21.21
N SER A 131 23.30 -17.92 20.65
CA SER A 131 22.19 -18.29 19.80
C SER A 131 22.18 -17.39 18.57
N ASN A 132 21.52 -17.82 17.50
CA ASN A 132 21.38 -17.02 16.28
C ASN A 132 20.71 -15.65 16.53
N SER A 133 19.97 -15.51 17.63
CA SER A 133 19.26 -14.28 17.99
C SER A 133 20.09 -13.34 18.89
N GLY A 134 21.27 -13.78 19.34
CA GLY A 134 22.11 -13.07 20.32
C GLY A 134 22.61 -14.00 21.43
N SER A 135 23.45 -13.45 22.31
CA SER A 135 24.11 -14.25 23.36
C SER A 135 23.41 -14.04 24.70
N LYS A 136 22.95 -15.13 25.32
CA LYS A 136 22.26 -15.07 26.61
C LYS A 136 23.25 -14.72 27.70
N MET A 137 22.85 -13.86 28.63
CA MET A 137 23.71 -13.43 29.73
C MET A 137 23.21 -13.90 31.09
N ARG A 138 24.15 -14.13 32.00
CA ARG A 138 23.88 -14.29 33.42
C ARG A 138 24.70 -13.31 34.24
N ARG A 139 24.14 -12.88 35.35
CA ARG A 139 24.83 -12.10 36.37
C ARG A 139 25.94 -12.97 36.97
N ILE A 140 27.16 -12.44 37.02
CA ILE A 140 28.32 -13.09 37.62
C ILE A 140 28.48 -12.59 39.05
N ARG A 141 28.63 -11.27 39.22
CA ARG A 141 28.91 -10.63 40.51
C ARG A 141 28.53 -9.15 40.51
N GLU A 142 28.51 -8.57 41.70
CA GLU A 142 28.55 -7.13 41.92
C GLU A 142 30.01 -6.68 41.98
N ASP A 143 30.28 -5.46 41.53
CA ASP A 143 31.62 -4.88 41.49
C ASP A 143 31.53 -3.36 41.69
N ILE A 144 32.66 -2.73 42.01
CA ILE A 144 32.80 -1.27 42.03
C ILE A 144 33.88 -0.90 41.02
N ILE A 145 33.59 0.04 40.13
CA ILE A 145 34.53 0.47 39.10
C ILE A 145 34.75 1.97 39.18
N ASN A 146 35.97 2.39 38.83
CA ASN A 146 36.31 3.78 38.56
C ASN A 146 36.13 4.07 37.06
N THR A 147 35.55 5.22 36.72
CA THR A 147 35.21 5.62 35.36
C THR A 147 36.38 6.11 34.51
N ASP A 148 37.58 6.23 35.06
CA ASP A 148 38.80 6.43 34.26
C ASP A 148 38.97 5.34 33.17
N GLN A 149 38.30 4.20 33.36
CA GLN A 149 38.17 3.18 32.33
C GLN A 149 37.29 3.65 31.17
N HIS A 150 37.82 3.55 29.95
CA HIS A 150 37.06 3.77 28.72
C HIS A 150 35.97 2.70 28.57
N LEU A 151 34.74 3.08 28.90
CA LEU A 151 33.55 2.23 28.75
C LEU A 151 32.80 2.59 27.49
N MET A 152 32.49 1.58 26.67
CA MET A 152 31.66 1.72 25.49
C MET A 152 30.24 1.24 25.79
N PRO A 153 29.19 2.05 25.50
CA PRO A 153 27.82 1.63 25.72
C PRO A 153 27.46 0.49 24.75
N VAL A 154 26.78 -0.55 25.26
CA VAL A 154 26.31 -1.71 24.47
C VAL A 154 24.81 -1.92 24.66
N ARG A 155 24.18 -2.65 23.73
CA ARG A 155 22.75 -2.92 23.81
C ARG A 155 22.46 -4.29 24.39
N VAL A 156 21.66 -4.29 25.46
CA VAL A 156 21.10 -5.48 26.10
C VAL A 156 19.57 -5.40 26.07
N CYS A 157 18.91 -6.48 25.69
CA CYS A 157 17.46 -6.59 25.65
C CYS A 157 16.95 -7.50 26.76
N LEU A 158 15.89 -7.10 27.45
CA LEU A 158 15.15 -8.00 28.35
C LEU A 158 14.06 -8.70 27.54
N ILE A 159 14.20 -10.01 27.36
CA ILE A 159 13.18 -10.85 26.74
C ILE A 159 12.29 -11.41 27.84
N PRO A 160 10.98 -11.15 27.81
CA PRO A 160 10.06 -11.81 28.74
C PRO A 160 10.13 -13.33 28.55
N SER A 161 10.55 -14.06 29.58
CA SER A 161 10.46 -15.52 29.59
C SER A 161 9.13 -15.95 30.21
N GLN A 162 8.58 -17.07 29.75
CA GLN A 162 7.39 -17.65 30.38
C GLN A 162 7.67 -18.17 31.81
N ARG A 163 8.93 -18.44 32.15
CA ARG A 163 9.35 -18.80 33.49
C ARG A 163 9.71 -17.53 34.25
N ARG A 164 9.27 -17.39 35.51
CA ARG A 164 9.42 -16.19 36.35
C ARG A 164 10.83 -15.59 36.23
N GLY A 165 10.95 -14.47 35.52
CA GLY A 165 12.20 -13.76 35.27
C GLY A 165 12.47 -13.56 33.77
N GLY A 166 12.72 -12.32 33.33
CA GLY A 166 13.16 -12.06 31.96
C GLY A 166 14.59 -12.56 31.72
N GLU A 167 14.89 -12.96 30.48
CA GLU A 167 16.26 -13.27 30.05
C GLU A 167 16.92 -12.02 29.48
N TYR A 168 18.19 -11.79 29.80
CA TYR A 168 18.98 -10.71 29.22
C TYR A 168 19.74 -11.21 28.00
N LEU A 169 19.55 -10.56 26.85
CA LEU A 169 20.19 -10.89 25.59
C LEU A 169 21.15 -9.78 25.17
N LEU A 170 22.41 -10.13 24.93
CA LEU A 170 23.40 -9.22 24.37
C LEU A 170 23.26 -9.17 22.84
N ILE A 171 23.14 -7.97 22.29
CA ILE A 171 22.98 -7.76 20.85
C ILE A 171 24.34 -7.71 20.15
N GLN A 172 24.47 -8.43 19.02
CA GLN A 172 25.68 -8.48 18.18
C GLN A 172 26.97 -8.66 18.98
N ASN A 173 26.99 -9.63 19.91
CA ASN A 173 28.14 -9.93 20.75
C ASN A 173 28.71 -8.70 21.48
N GLY A 174 27.84 -7.73 21.84
CA GLY A 174 28.27 -6.54 22.56
C GLY A 174 29.01 -5.54 21.68
N ALA A 175 28.75 -5.51 20.37
CA ALA A 175 29.12 -4.36 19.55
C ALA A 175 28.65 -3.06 20.23
N ALA A 176 29.48 -2.01 20.17
CA ALA A 176 29.12 -0.75 20.79
C ALA A 176 27.85 -0.19 20.12
N ILE A 177 26.99 0.52 20.86
CA ILE A 177 25.74 1.09 20.30
C ILE A 177 26.05 1.98 19.08
N GLN A 178 27.20 2.65 19.08
CA GLN A 178 27.70 3.45 17.98
C GLN A 178 28.13 2.63 16.75
N GLU A 179 28.45 1.36 16.90
CA GLU A 179 28.82 0.44 15.81
C GLU A 179 27.60 -0.27 15.23
N LEU A 180 26.54 -0.41 16.04
CA LEU A 180 25.28 -1.01 15.57
C LEU A 180 24.78 -0.23 14.35
N ARG A 181 24.52 -0.94 13.25
CA ARG A 181 23.84 -0.33 12.10
C ARG A 181 22.42 0.09 12.50
N TRP A 182 21.74 -0.74 13.29
CA TRP A 182 20.36 -0.58 13.74
C TRP A 182 20.29 -0.98 15.23
N ASP A 183 19.63 -0.17 16.07
CA ASP A 183 19.42 -0.49 17.49
C ASP A 183 18.02 -1.12 17.67
N PRO A 184 17.93 -2.42 17.98
CA PRO A 184 16.65 -3.13 17.99
C PRO A 184 15.68 -2.68 19.09
N VAL A 185 16.15 -1.92 20.10
CA VAL A 185 15.29 -1.39 21.18
C VAL A 185 14.87 0.06 20.92
N ALA A 186 15.64 0.79 20.11
CA ALA A 186 15.31 2.16 19.72
C ALA A 186 14.12 2.21 18.75
N TYR A 187 13.92 1.15 17.96
CA TYR A 187 12.79 1.05 17.04
C TYR A 187 11.63 0.33 17.68
N SER A 188 10.47 0.98 17.69
CA SER A 188 9.22 0.37 18.09
C SER A 188 8.10 0.65 17.12
N TRP A 189 7.23 -0.33 16.95
CA TRP A 189 5.94 -0.12 16.33
C TRP A 189 4.97 0.41 17.39
N ASN A 190 4.25 1.48 17.05
CA ASN A 190 3.06 1.88 17.79
C ASN A 190 1.96 0.87 17.44
N GLY A 191 1.83 -0.18 18.25
CA GLY A 191 0.78 -1.17 18.08
C GLY A 191 -0.61 -0.58 18.34
N ILE A 192 -1.64 -1.29 17.89
CA ILE A 192 -3.03 -1.06 18.35
C ILE A 192 -3.10 -1.55 19.80
N GLY A 193 -2.86 -0.65 20.75
CA GLY A 193 -2.76 -0.90 22.18
C GLY A 193 -1.51 -0.27 22.80
N HIS A 194 -1.53 0.06 24.09
CA HIS A 194 -0.44 0.75 24.81
C HIS A 194 0.89 -0.02 24.89
N ASP A 195 0.97 -1.23 24.32
CA ASP A 195 2.18 -2.06 24.33
C ASP A 195 3.12 -1.66 23.19
N ARG A 196 4.16 -0.89 23.54
CA ARG A 196 5.27 -0.57 22.63
C ARG A 196 6.07 -1.85 22.33
N LYS A 197 5.95 -2.38 21.11
CA LYS A 197 6.74 -3.55 20.66
C LYS A 197 7.98 -3.08 19.91
N THR A 198 9.15 -3.53 20.33
CA THR A 198 10.43 -3.18 19.70
C THR A 198 10.87 -4.21 18.66
N LEU A 199 11.84 -3.89 17.81
CA LEU A 199 12.42 -4.86 16.87
C LEU A 199 13.04 -6.08 17.60
N ALA A 200 13.50 -5.90 18.84
CA ALA A 200 13.93 -7.02 19.69
C ALA A 200 12.79 -7.99 20.04
N ASN A 201 11.53 -7.55 19.94
CA ASN A 201 10.34 -8.38 20.14
C ASN A 201 9.77 -8.93 18.82
N TYR A 202 10.47 -8.73 17.70
CA TYR A 202 9.98 -9.15 16.40
C TYR A 202 9.98 -10.68 16.28
N ASP A 203 8.81 -11.22 16.03
CA ASP A 203 8.61 -12.61 15.62
C ASP A 203 7.78 -12.64 14.31
N MET A 204 7.61 -13.83 13.72
CA MET A 204 6.80 -13.97 12.50
C MET A 204 5.34 -13.53 12.69
N LYS A 205 4.80 -13.60 13.92
CA LYS A 205 3.41 -13.23 14.22
C LYS A 205 3.26 -11.70 14.23
N LEU A 206 4.16 -10.99 14.92
CA LEU A 206 4.25 -9.53 14.91
C LEU A 206 4.53 -9.04 13.49
N GLY A 207 5.46 -9.67 12.76
CA GLY A 207 5.72 -9.36 11.36
C GLY A 207 4.46 -9.42 10.51
N ARG A 208 3.68 -10.51 10.60
CA ARG A 208 2.39 -10.61 9.90
C ARG A 208 1.38 -9.56 10.38
N GLN A 209 1.34 -9.23 11.67
CA GLN A 209 0.44 -8.20 12.20
C GLN A 209 0.79 -6.79 11.71
N VAL A 210 2.07 -6.43 11.70
CA VAL A 210 2.57 -5.15 11.20
C VAL A 210 2.42 -5.06 9.67
N GLN A 211 2.58 -6.18 8.97
CA GLN A 211 2.35 -6.28 7.52
C GLN A 211 0.88 -6.43 7.13
N LYS A 212 -0.04 -6.68 8.08
CA LYS A 212 -1.46 -6.60 7.74
C LYS A 212 -1.65 -5.17 7.24
N PRO A 213 -2.04 -4.98 5.97
CA PRO A 213 -2.31 -3.63 5.50
C PRO A 213 -3.28 -3.01 6.50
N PRO A 214 -3.09 -1.73 6.87
CA PRO A 214 -4.05 -1.05 7.72
C PRO A 214 -5.43 -1.35 7.16
N ASP A 215 -6.38 -1.69 8.05
CA ASP A 215 -7.74 -2.00 7.63
C ASP A 215 -8.15 -0.94 6.61
N VAL A 216 -8.53 -1.40 5.41
CA VAL A 216 -8.83 -0.53 4.28
C VAL A 216 -9.83 0.50 4.80
N ASN A 217 -9.38 1.75 4.94
CA ASN A 217 -10.18 2.80 5.53
C ASN A 217 -11.31 3.12 4.54
N MET A 218 -12.47 2.52 4.80
CA MET A 218 -13.62 2.59 3.91
C MET A 218 -14.16 4.02 3.85
N GLU A 219 -14.08 4.77 4.95
CA GLU A 219 -14.44 6.19 4.98
C GLU A 219 -13.60 6.98 3.96
N GLN A 220 -12.27 6.83 3.99
CA GLN A 220 -11.36 7.50 3.05
C GLN A 220 -11.63 7.11 1.60
N ILE A 221 -12.02 5.86 1.34
CA ILE A 221 -12.39 5.43 -0.03
C ILE A 221 -13.68 6.10 -0.47
N CYS A 222 -14.71 6.10 0.37
CA CYS A 222 -15.98 6.77 0.09
C CYS A 222 -15.76 8.28 -0.15
N GLU A 223 -14.96 8.94 0.67
CA GLU A 223 -14.59 10.36 0.51
C GLU A 223 -13.79 10.61 -0.77
N ARG A 224 -12.84 9.73 -1.12
CA ARG A 224 -12.08 9.85 -2.36
C ARG A 224 -12.97 9.65 -3.57
N LEU A 225 -13.89 8.67 -3.53
CA LEU A 225 -14.87 8.44 -4.59
C LEU A 225 -15.74 9.68 -4.79
N ALA A 226 -16.27 10.24 -3.70
CA ALA A 226 -17.05 11.48 -3.68
C ALA A 226 -16.34 12.61 -4.43
N ARG A 227 -15.09 12.87 -4.04
CA ARG A 227 -14.27 13.94 -4.61
C ARG A 227 -13.89 13.68 -6.06
N THR A 228 -13.55 12.44 -6.40
CA THR A 228 -13.05 12.11 -7.74
C THR A 228 -14.16 12.13 -8.79
N PHE A 229 -15.36 11.70 -8.42
CA PHE A 229 -16.47 11.56 -9.34
C PHE A 229 -17.49 12.69 -9.26
N ASN A 230 -17.31 13.66 -8.34
CA ASN A 230 -18.27 14.74 -8.11
C ASN A 230 -19.71 14.24 -7.92
N MET A 231 -19.85 13.05 -7.32
CA MET A 231 -21.14 12.38 -7.17
C MET A 231 -22.03 13.18 -6.23
N GLN A 232 -23.27 13.46 -6.65
CA GLN A 232 -24.27 14.11 -5.78
C GLN A 232 -24.60 13.26 -4.52
N SER A 233 -24.38 11.95 -4.58
CA SER A 233 -24.58 11.04 -3.45
C SER A 233 -23.49 9.98 -3.39
N ASN A 234 -22.78 9.94 -2.27
CA ASN A 234 -21.69 8.99 -2.05
C ASN A 234 -22.23 7.57 -1.82
N PRO A 235 -21.55 6.52 -2.33
CA PRO A 235 -21.85 5.17 -1.90
C PRO A 235 -21.55 5.07 -0.40
N SER A 236 -22.53 4.60 0.36
CA SER A 236 -22.34 4.27 1.76
C SER A 236 -21.39 3.07 1.90
N ILE A 237 -20.72 2.96 3.05
CA ILE A 237 -19.81 1.83 3.33
C ILE A 237 -20.51 0.46 3.12
N PRO A 238 -21.76 0.23 3.58
CA PRO A 238 -22.48 -1.02 3.30
C PRO A 238 -22.69 -1.28 1.81
N GLU A 239 -23.01 -0.24 1.02
CA GLU A 239 -23.17 -0.38 -0.43
C GLU A 239 -21.86 -0.78 -1.11
N LEU A 240 -20.75 -0.13 -0.72
CA LEU A 240 -19.42 -0.42 -1.26
C LEU A 240 -18.97 -1.84 -0.90
N LYS A 241 -19.13 -2.26 0.37
CA LYS A 241 -18.90 -3.65 0.80
C LYS A 241 -19.72 -4.64 -0.02
N SER A 242 -20.98 -4.31 -0.23
CA SER A 242 -21.88 -5.14 -1.01
C SER A 242 -21.48 -5.19 -2.50
N ILE A 243 -20.91 -4.11 -3.06
CA ILE A 243 -20.40 -4.09 -4.44
C ILE A 243 -19.20 -5.02 -4.52
N TRP A 244 -18.25 -4.88 -3.59
CA TRP A 244 -17.04 -5.71 -3.56
C TRP A 244 -17.32 -7.18 -3.32
N ALA A 245 -18.29 -7.51 -2.47
CA ALA A 245 -18.75 -8.89 -2.28
C ALA A 245 -19.30 -9.51 -3.57
N SER A 246 -19.78 -8.69 -4.53
CA SER A 246 -20.26 -9.18 -5.82
C SER A 246 -19.16 -9.45 -6.84
N LEU A 247 -18.00 -8.78 -6.74
CA LEU A 247 -16.93 -8.82 -7.75
C LEU A 247 -16.35 -10.23 -7.99
N PRO A 248 -16.09 -11.06 -6.95
CA PRO A 248 -15.60 -12.43 -7.15
C PRO A 248 -16.57 -13.34 -7.91
N HIS A 249 -17.86 -12.97 -7.99
CA HIS A 249 -18.85 -13.75 -8.71
C HIS A 249 -18.88 -13.45 -10.21
N LEU A 250 -18.25 -12.36 -10.66
CA LEU A 250 -18.13 -12.06 -12.08
C LEU A 250 -17.40 -13.22 -12.81
N PRO A 251 -17.74 -13.47 -14.08
CA PRO A 251 -17.16 -14.58 -14.84
C PRO A 251 -15.70 -14.34 -15.24
N SER A 252 -15.21 -13.09 -15.17
CA SER A 252 -13.83 -12.72 -15.47
C SER A 252 -13.19 -11.97 -14.31
N LEU A 253 -12.14 -12.55 -13.72
CA LEU A 253 -11.35 -11.92 -12.65
C LEU A 253 -10.67 -10.64 -13.13
N LYS A 254 -10.29 -10.59 -14.41
CA LYS A 254 -9.72 -9.40 -15.05
C LYS A 254 -10.71 -8.22 -15.03
N LEU A 255 -11.97 -8.47 -15.37
CA LEU A 255 -13.02 -7.45 -15.31
C LEU A 255 -13.33 -7.07 -13.85
N ALA A 256 -13.39 -8.05 -12.95
CA ALA A 256 -13.58 -7.80 -11.52
C ALA A 256 -12.48 -6.92 -10.91
N GLY A 257 -11.22 -7.15 -11.28
CA GLY A 257 -10.08 -6.33 -10.86
C GLY A 257 -10.19 -4.88 -11.35
N LEU A 258 -10.61 -4.66 -12.60
CA LEU A 258 -10.85 -3.31 -13.11
C LEU A 258 -11.97 -2.60 -12.35
N MET A 259 -13.07 -3.30 -12.04
CA MET A 259 -14.17 -2.73 -11.26
C MET A 259 -13.75 -2.41 -9.81
N TRP A 260 -12.89 -3.24 -9.23
CA TRP A 260 -12.27 -2.95 -7.94
C TRP A 260 -11.43 -1.67 -8.01
N LEU A 261 -10.55 -1.53 -9.00
CA LEU A 261 -9.77 -0.31 -9.22
C LEU A 261 -10.65 0.92 -9.43
N LEU A 262 -11.75 0.80 -10.19
CA LEU A 262 -12.71 1.88 -10.38
C LEU A 262 -13.29 2.34 -9.04
N SER A 263 -13.72 1.39 -8.20
CA SER A 263 -14.26 1.67 -6.87
C SER A 263 -13.23 2.22 -5.87
N HIS A 264 -11.94 2.16 -6.22
CA HIS A 264 -10.86 2.81 -5.47
C HIS A 264 -10.42 4.13 -6.11
N SER A 265 -11.05 4.60 -7.19
CA SER A 265 -10.54 5.74 -7.98
C SER A 265 -9.07 5.57 -8.38
N ALA A 266 -8.68 4.33 -8.66
CA ALA A 266 -7.29 3.91 -8.91
C ALA A 266 -7.09 3.40 -10.34
N ILE A 267 -8.03 3.66 -11.24
CA ILE A 267 -7.82 3.45 -12.68
C ILE A 267 -6.80 4.49 -13.17
N PRO A 268 -5.73 4.08 -13.87
CA PRO A 268 -4.73 5.00 -14.40
C PRO A 268 -5.29 5.88 -15.53
N SER A 269 -5.90 7.02 -15.17
CA SER A 269 -6.21 8.12 -16.08
C SER A 269 -5.00 9.07 -16.20
N ALA A 270 -4.98 9.92 -17.21
CA ALA A 270 -3.86 10.84 -17.42
C ALA A 270 -3.69 11.80 -16.24
N LYS A 271 -4.79 12.33 -15.69
CA LYS A 271 -4.75 13.11 -14.45
C LYS A 271 -4.13 12.33 -13.30
N TRP A 272 -4.59 11.09 -13.08
CA TRP A 272 -4.09 10.25 -11.98
C TRP A 272 -2.58 9.99 -12.10
N LEU A 273 -2.09 9.72 -13.32
CA LEU A 273 -0.66 9.49 -13.59
C LEU A 273 0.16 10.77 -13.38
N ALA A 274 -0.34 11.91 -13.85
CA ALA A 274 0.33 13.19 -13.67
C ALA A 274 0.39 13.61 -12.19
N ASP A 275 -0.66 13.36 -11.41
CA ASP A 275 -0.68 13.59 -9.97
C ASP A 275 0.27 12.64 -9.19
N LYS A 276 0.74 11.57 -9.84
CA LYS A 276 1.82 10.69 -9.35
C LYS A 276 3.21 11.10 -9.86
N GLY A 277 3.33 12.28 -10.47
CA GLY A 277 4.58 12.83 -10.95
C GLY A 277 5.09 12.23 -12.26
N MET A 278 4.23 11.52 -12.99
CA MET A 278 4.57 11.08 -14.35
C MET A 278 4.38 12.24 -15.33
N ASP A 279 5.32 12.42 -16.24
CA ASP A 279 5.23 13.40 -17.31
C ASP A 279 4.32 12.88 -18.43
N VAL A 280 3.02 13.17 -18.30
CA VAL A 280 1.98 12.77 -19.27
C VAL A 280 1.05 13.94 -19.56
N ASP A 281 0.61 14.06 -20.82
CA ASP A 281 -0.43 15.01 -21.20
C ASP A 281 -1.74 14.66 -20.49
N ARG A 282 -2.33 15.63 -19.79
CA ARG A 282 -3.55 15.45 -19.00
C ARG A 282 -4.82 15.49 -19.85
N GLN A 283 -4.75 15.88 -21.13
CA GLN A 283 -5.93 16.00 -21.99
C GLN A 283 -6.44 14.64 -22.49
N CYS A 284 -7.76 14.52 -22.61
CA CYS A 284 -8.42 13.29 -23.06
C CYS A 284 -8.38 13.17 -24.59
N ARG A 285 -7.60 12.21 -25.10
CA ARG A 285 -7.50 11.96 -26.55
C ARG A 285 -8.77 11.38 -27.16
N GLN A 286 -9.63 10.74 -26.38
CA GLN A 286 -10.89 10.17 -26.88
C GLN A 286 -11.93 11.22 -27.30
N CYS A 287 -11.86 12.41 -26.73
CA CYS A 287 -12.73 13.54 -27.10
C CYS A 287 -11.99 14.63 -27.88
N GLY A 288 -10.79 14.34 -28.40
CA GLY A 288 -10.01 15.30 -29.18
C GLY A 288 -9.38 16.40 -28.33
N ASN A 289 -8.97 16.08 -27.10
CA ASN A 289 -8.30 16.98 -26.14
C ASN A 289 -9.15 18.17 -25.68
N THR A 290 -10.47 18.04 -25.68
CA THR A 290 -11.38 19.13 -25.25
C THR A 290 -11.50 19.26 -23.72
N GLN A 291 -11.16 18.20 -22.97
CA GLN A 291 -11.27 18.16 -21.51
C GLN A 291 -10.13 17.34 -20.88
N GLU A 292 -9.85 17.58 -19.59
CA GLU A 292 -8.89 16.79 -18.80
C GLU A 292 -9.37 15.33 -18.66
N GLU A 293 -8.49 14.36 -18.91
CA GLU A 293 -8.78 12.93 -18.74
C GLU A 293 -8.76 12.55 -17.26
N THR A 294 -9.90 12.76 -16.60
CA THR A 294 -10.20 12.19 -15.29
C THR A 294 -10.82 10.80 -15.44
N THR A 295 -10.81 9.99 -14.38
CA THR A 295 -11.52 8.69 -14.38
C THR A 295 -13.02 8.87 -14.58
N TYR A 296 -13.60 9.96 -14.06
CA TYR A 296 -15.00 10.31 -14.26
C TYR A 296 -15.31 10.59 -15.73
N HIS A 297 -14.54 11.51 -16.33
CA HIS A 297 -14.67 11.89 -17.72
C HIS A 297 -14.48 10.67 -18.61
N LEU A 298 -13.40 9.91 -18.42
CA LEU A 298 -13.12 8.73 -19.21
C LEU A 298 -14.28 7.71 -19.21
N ILE A 299 -14.89 7.43 -18.06
CA ILE A 299 -15.90 6.37 -17.97
C ILE A 299 -17.32 6.86 -18.28
N TRP A 300 -17.67 8.10 -17.97
CA TRP A 300 -19.06 8.58 -18.01
C TRP A 300 -19.26 9.84 -18.87
N ASP A 301 -18.54 10.91 -18.57
CA ASP A 301 -18.81 12.24 -19.13
C ASP A 301 -18.15 12.51 -20.51
N CYS A 302 -17.18 11.68 -20.91
CA CYS A 302 -16.58 11.74 -22.25
C CYS A 302 -17.65 11.46 -23.32
N PRO A 303 -17.78 12.32 -24.36
CA PRO A 303 -18.76 12.13 -25.43
C PRO A 303 -18.66 10.76 -26.13
N THR A 304 -17.44 10.19 -26.21
CA THR A 304 -17.23 8.84 -26.77
C THR A 304 -17.79 7.75 -25.86
N SER A 305 -17.55 7.83 -24.55
CA SER A 305 -18.11 6.91 -23.57
C SER A 305 -19.63 7.03 -23.46
N GLU A 306 -20.15 8.26 -23.50
CA GLU A 306 -21.59 8.53 -23.48
C GLU A 306 -22.32 7.85 -24.66
N ARG A 307 -21.78 7.93 -25.89
CA ARG A 307 -22.35 7.24 -27.05
C ARG A 307 -22.44 5.72 -26.83
N ILE A 308 -21.41 5.11 -26.23
CA ILE A 308 -21.37 3.67 -25.93
C ILE A 308 -22.45 3.31 -24.90
N TRP A 309 -22.59 4.11 -23.83
CA TRP A 309 -23.61 3.88 -22.81
C TRP A 309 -25.03 4.07 -23.34
N ARG A 310 -25.28 5.11 -24.14
CA ARG A 310 -26.58 5.34 -24.80
C ARG A 310 -26.95 4.18 -25.73
N TRP A 311 -25.98 3.71 -26.54
CA TRP A 311 -26.19 2.54 -27.39
C TRP A 311 -26.62 1.32 -26.58
N LEU A 312 -25.99 1.05 -25.43
CA LEU A 312 -26.41 -0.08 -24.60
C LEU A 312 -27.78 0.17 -23.95
N ALA A 313 -28.05 1.39 -23.47
CA ALA A 313 -29.32 1.73 -22.84
C ALA A 313 -30.51 1.45 -23.77
N ASP A 314 -30.41 1.84 -25.05
CA ASP A 314 -31.43 1.55 -26.07
C ASP A 314 -31.68 0.05 -26.26
N HIS A 315 -30.61 -0.76 -26.21
CA HIS A 315 -30.73 -2.21 -26.27
C HIS A 315 -31.34 -2.80 -25.00
N TRP A 316 -30.94 -2.28 -23.84
CA TRP A 316 -31.40 -2.76 -22.53
C TRP A 316 -32.88 -2.51 -22.30
N GLN A 317 -33.42 -1.39 -22.78
CA GLN A 317 -34.85 -1.12 -22.74
C GLN A 317 -35.66 -2.22 -23.44
N ARG A 318 -35.16 -2.73 -24.57
CA ARG A 318 -35.79 -3.84 -25.31
C ARG A 318 -35.71 -5.18 -24.56
N LEU A 319 -34.75 -5.32 -23.66
CA LEU A 319 -34.64 -6.49 -22.78
C LEU A 319 -35.70 -6.48 -21.65
N GLY A 320 -36.39 -5.35 -21.41
CA GLY A 320 -37.54 -5.25 -20.51
C GLY A 320 -37.20 -4.97 -19.05
N SER A 321 -36.09 -4.28 -18.78
CA SER A 321 -35.64 -3.96 -17.41
C SER A 321 -35.74 -2.46 -17.12
N ALA A 322 -36.24 -2.11 -15.93
CA ALA A 322 -36.35 -0.75 -15.42
C ALA A 322 -35.04 -0.21 -14.80
N LEU A 323 -33.87 -0.71 -15.22
CA LEU A 323 -32.60 -0.20 -14.72
C LEU A 323 -32.41 1.24 -15.23
N VAL A 324 -32.14 2.16 -14.31
CA VAL A 324 -31.78 3.53 -14.63
C VAL A 324 -30.28 3.56 -14.95
N TRP A 325 -29.95 4.14 -16.11
CA TRP A 325 -28.59 4.27 -16.62
C TRP A 325 -28.00 5.61 -16.16
N ASP A 326 -27.81 5.76 -14.86
CA ASP A 326 -27.24 6.96 -14.27
C ASP A 326 -25.77 6.77 -13.88
N GLU A 327 -25.15 7.89 -13.52
CA GLU A 327 -23.79 7.95 -13.00
C GLU A 327 -23.59 7.02 -11.79
N LYS A 328 -24.59 6.94 -10.91
CA LYS A 328 -24.54 6.13 -9.69
C LYS A 328 -24.35 4.65 -10.01
N TRP A 329 -25.03 4.14 -11.03
CA TRP A 329 -24.83 2.78 -11.49
C TRP A 329 -23.57 2.63 -12.33
N VAL A 330 -23.32 3.49 -13.32
CA VAL A 330 -22.17 3.36 -14.23
C VAL A 330 -20.84 3.48 -13.49
N VAL A 331 -20.67 4.52 -12.69
CA VAL A 331 -19.42 4.81 -11.98
C VAL A 331 -19.42 4.16 -10.60
N GLY A 332 -20.50 4.35 -9.83
CA GLY A 332 -20.61 3.88 -8.46
C GLY A 332 -20.96 2.39 -8.33
N GLY A 333 -21.58 1.77 -9.33
CA GLY A 333 -22.02 0.38 -9.26
C GLY A 333 -23.25 0.15 -8.38
N GLN A 334 -23.95 1.21 -7.99
CA GLN A 334 -25.17 1.10 -7.19
C GLN A 334 -26.29 0.48 -8.03
N LEU A 335 -26.94 -0.55 -7.51
CA LEU A 335 -28.11 -1.17 -8.13
C LEU A 335 -29.39 -0.71 -7.44
N PRO A 336 -30.53 -0.60 -8.15
CA PRO A 336 -31.81 -0.35 -7.50
C PRO A 336 -32.14 -1.43 -6.47
N PRO A 337 -32.88 -1.13 -5.39
CA PRO A 337 -33.13 -2.06 -4.28
C PRO A 337 -33.75 -3.42 -4.69
N LEU A 338 -34.53 -3.44 -5.77
CA LEU A 338 -35.19 -4.65 -6.28
C LEU A 338 -34.26 -5.57 -7.10
N PHE A 339 -33.02 -5.15 -7.36
CA PHE A 339 -32.09 -5.87 -8.21
C PHE A 339 -31.13 -6.73 -7.36
N PHE A 340 -31.14 -8.03 -7.63
CA PHE A 340 -30.23 -8.96 -6.96
C PHE A 340 -28.82 -8.90 -7.58
N ARG A 341 -27.80 -8.71 -6.74
CA ARG A 341 -26.38 -8.64 -7.17
C ARG A 341 -25.82 -9.95 -7.70
N HIS A 342 -26.34 -11.08 -7.22
CA HIS A 342 -25.77 -12.40 -7.49
C HIS A 342 -26.57 -13.23 -8.51
N ARG A 343 -27.70 -12.71 -9.01
CA ARG A 343 -28.56 -13.40 -9.99
C ARG A 343 -29.47 -12.41 -10.72
N GLY A 344 -30.06 -12.83 -11.84
CA GLY A 344 -31.07 -12.01 -12.55
C GLY A 344 -30.48 -10.74 -13.15
N TRP A 345 -31.34 -9.72 -13.29
CA TRP A 345 -30.98 -8.44 -13.92
C TRP A 345 -29.83 -7.70 -13.23
N GLY A 346 -29.75 -7.73 -11.90
CA GLY A 346 -28.70 -7.01 -11.16
C GLY A 346 -27.31 -7.56 -11.42
N TYR A 347 -27.18 -8.89 -11.40
CA TYR A 347 -25.94 -9.56 -11.78
C TYR A 347 -25.57 -9.29 -13.24
N MET A 348 -26.54 -9.44 -14.15
CA MET A 348 -26.31 -9.23 -15.58
C MET A 348 -25.88 -7.79 -15.88
N ALA A 349 -26.51 -6.81 -15.23
CA ALA A 349 -26.13 -5.40 -15.33
C ALA A 349 -24.69 -5.17 -14.88
N GLN A 350 -24.26 -5.72 -13.73
CA GLN A 350 -22.87 -5.57 -13.27
C GLN A 350 -21.87 -6.26 -14.19
N ALA A 351 -22.19 -7.44 -14.71
CA ALA A 351 -21.35 -8.14 -15.67
C ALA A 351 -21.16 -7.31 -16.94
N ILE A 352 -22.25 -6.80 -17.52
CA ILE A 352 -22.20 -6.00 -18.75
C ILE A 352 -21.51 -4.65 -18.52
N ARG A 353 -21.80 -3.98 -17.40
CA ARG A 353 -21.07 -2.79 -16.96
C ARG A 353 -19.57 -3.04 -16.97
N SER A 354 -19.12 -4.13 -16.37
CA SER A 354 -17.69 -4.48 -16.32
C SER A 354 -17.07 -4.70 -17.71
N ALA A 355 -17.83 -5.26 -18.65
CA ALA A 355 -17.38 -5.44 -20.03
C ALA A 355 -17.27 -4.10 -20.78
N ILE A 356 -18.22 -3.17 -20.60
CA ILE A 356 -18.14 -1.85 -21.23
C ILE A 356 -17.00 -1.04 -20.65
N THR A 357 -16.88 -0.95 -19.32
CA THR A 357 -15.77 -0.25 -18.66
C THR A 357 -14.43 -0.77 -19.15
N TRP A 358 -14.31 -2.09 -19.37
CA TRP A 358 -13.11 -2.68 -19.95
C TRP A 358 -12.85 -2.21 -21.38
N VAL A 359 -13.85 -2.22 -22.26
CA VAL A 359 -13.68 -1.82 -23.66
C VAL A 359 -13.34 -0.33 -23.78
N ILE A 360 -13.97 0.54 -22.97
CA ILE A 360 -13.63 1.96 -22.91
C ILE A 360 -12.16 2.13 -22.51
N TRP A 361 -11.73 1.44 -21.44
CA TRP A 361 -10.36 1.53 -20.94
C TRP A 361 -9.33 0.96 -21.94
N GLU A 362 -9.64 -0.15 -22.59
CA GLU A 362 -8.80 -0.78 -23.62
C GLU A 362 -8.67 0.09 -24.87
N ASP A 363 -9.76 0.71 -25.32
CA ASP A 363 -9.78 1.63 -26.45
C ASP A 363 -8.93 2.88 -26.15
N ARG A 364 -9.10 3.49 -24.97
CA ARG A 364 -8.26 4.59 -24.49
C ARG A 364 -6.78 4.23 -24.52
N ASN A 365 -6.41 3.03 -24.07
CA ASN A 365 -5.02 2.58 -24.11
C ASN A 365 -4.51 2.34 -25.54
N SER A 366 -5.38 1.87 -26.44
CA SER A 366 -5.03 1.71 -27.86
C SER A 366 -4.71 3.06 -28.50
N ILE A 367 -5.52 4.08 -28.21
CA ILE A 367 -5.28 5.45 -28.69
C ILE A 367 -3.96 6.01 -28.14
N LEU A 368 -3.68 5.84 -26.84
CA LEU A 368 -2.50 6.44 -26.22
C LEU A 368 -1.19 5.75 -26.59
N PHE A 369 -1.18 4.43 -26.66
CA PHE A 369 0.05 3.66 -26.86
C PHE A 369 0.27 3.25 -28.32
N ARG A 370 -0.78 3.29 -29.15
CA ARG A 370 -0.72 2.81 -30.54
C ARG A 370 -1.26 3.81 -31.56
N GLU A 371 -1.89 4.91 -31.11
CA GLU A 371 -2.55 5.86 -32.00
C GLU A 371 -3.60 5.17 -32.89
N GLU A 372 -4.30 4.18 -32.32
CA GLU A 372 -5.35 3.41 -32.99
C GLU A 372 -6.72 3.78 -32.41
N TRP A 373 -7.62 4.29 -33.26
CA TRP A 373 -9.01 4.59 -32.89
C TRP A 373 -9.94 3.47 -33.35
N SER A 374 -10.72 2.91 -32.44
CA SER A 374 -11.77 1.95 -32.81
C SER A 374 -13.00 2.70 -33.33
N SER A 375 -13.62 2.20 -34.40
CA SER A 375 -14.96 2.65 -34.79
C SER A 375 -16.02 2.14 -33.80
N ASP A 376 -17.16 2.82 -33.72
CA ASP A 376 -18.30 2.40 -32.88
C ASP A 376 -18.71 0.95 -33.17
N VAL A 377 -18.68 0.53 -34.44
CA VAL A 377 -18.98 -0.85 -34.85
C VAL A 377 -17.99 -1.85 -34.23
N ALA A 378 -16.69 -1.53 -34.25
CA ALA A 378 -15.67 -2.37 -33.63
C ALA A 378 -15.81 -2.41 -32.10
N ILE A 379 -16.09 -1.27 -31.46
CA ILE A 379 -16.35 -1.16 -30.02
C ILE A 379 -17.55 -2.02 -29.62
N HIS A 380 -18.68 -1.88 -30.31
CA HIS A 380 -19.88 -2.69 -30.08
C HIS A 380 -19.60 -4.19 -30.29
N GLY A 381 -18.80 -4.55 -31.30
CA GLY A 381 -18.36 -5.91 -31.55
C GLY A 381 -17.53 -6.50 -30.39
N LYS A 382 -16.59 -5.73 -29.84
CA LYS A 382 -15.79 -6.11 -28.66
C LYS A 382 -16.69 -6.32 -27.44
N ILE A 383 -17.61 -5.39 -27.16
CA ILE A 383 -18.56 -5.48 -26.04
C ILE A 383 -19.40 -6.76 -26.15
N LYS A 384 -20.05 -7.00 -27.31
CA LYS A 384 -20.84 -8.22 -27.55
C LYS A 384 -20.01 -9.49 -27.37
N THR A 385 -18.77 -9.48 -27.87
CA THR A 385 -17.86 -10.62 -27.73
C THR A 385 -17.55 -10.91 -26.26
N LEU A 386 -17.29 -9.89 -25.44
CA LEU A 386 -17.09 -10.07 -24.01
C LEU A 386 -18.36 -10.58 -23.32
N ILE A 387 -19.53 -10.00 -23.61
CA ILE A 387 -20.81 -10.47 -23.04
C ILE A 387 -21.05 -11.94 -23.39
N ARG A 388 -20.83 -12.33 -24.64
CA ARG A 388 -20.92 -13.73 -25.09
C ARG A 388 -19.99 -14.63 -24.29
N THR A 389 -18.72 -14.26 -24.13
CA THR A 389 -17.75 -15.03 -23.34
C THR A 389 -18.20 -15.17 -21.89
N MET A 390 -18.75 -14.12 -21.29
CA MET A 390 -19.28 -14.14 -19.92
C MET A 390 -20.47 -15.09 -19.78
N VAL A 391 -21.43 -15.05 -20.71
CA VAL A 391 -22.58 -15.96 -20.77
C VAL A 391 -22.11 -17.42 -20.84
N VAL A 392 -21.19 -17.72 -21.76
CA VAL A 392 -20.65 -19.08 -21.93
C VAL A 392 -19.89 -19.53 -20.67
N ALA A 393 -19.06 -18.67 -20.10
CA ALA A 393 -18.31 -18.98 -18.88
C ALA A 393 -19.27 -19.31 -17.71
N ASP A 394 -20.34 -18.54 -17.55
CA ASP A 394 -21.36 -18.82 -16.53
C ASP A 394 -22.16 -20.08 -16.80
N TRP A 395 -22.50 -20.36 -18.07
CA TRP A 395 -23.12 -21.63 -18.45
C TRP A 395 -22.24 -22.81 -18.04
N VAL A 396 -20.96 -22.80 -18.44
CA VAL A 396 -20.01 -23.87 -18.12
C VAL A 396 -19.85 -24.01 -16.60
N ARG A 397 -19.66 -22.90 -15.89
CA ARG A 397 -19.38 -22.88 -14.44
C ARG A 397 -20.59 -23.30 -13.60
N ARG A 398 -21.79 -22.85 -13.96
CA ARG A 398 -22.98 -22.98 -13.09
C ARG A 398 -23.99 -23.99 -13.62
N ALA A 399 -24.21 -24.10 -14.92
CA ALA A 399 -25.31 -24.89 -15.48
C ALA A 399 -24.89 -26.24 -16.09
N ASP A 400 -23.71 -26.31 -16.71
CA ASP A 400 -23.20 -27.52 -17.38
C ASP A 400 -22.37 -28.39 -16.42
N LYS A 401 -21.33 -27.82 -15.79
CA LYS A 401 -20.52 -28.54 -14.79
C LYS A 401 -21.14 -28.54 -13.40
N GLY A 402 -22.06 -27.62 -13.13
CA GLY A 402 -22.82 -27.60 -11.90
C GLY A 402 -23.83 -28.74 -11.91
N ARG A 403 -23.48 -29.90 -11.32
CA ARG A 403 -24.35 -31.08 -11.19
C ARG A 403 -25.65 -30.83 -10.39
N LEU A 404 -25.91 -29.59 -9.96
CA LEU A 404 -27.04 -29.23 -9.12
C LEU A 404 -28.12 -28.51 -9.94
N PRO A 405 -29.40 -28.91 -9.85
CA PRO A 405 -30.55 -28.29 -10.53
C PRO A 405 -30.61 -26.75 -10.37
N ASN A 406 -30.09 -26.25 -9.25
CA ASN A 406 -30.04 -24.83 -8.91
C ASN A 406 -29.20 -24.01 -9.90
N GLY A 407 -28.17 -24.60 -10.50
CA GLY A 407 -27.29 -23.92 -11.45
C GLY A 407 -27.97 -23.57 -12.77
N ARG A 408 -28.71 -24.53 -13.35
CA ARG A 408 -29.54 -24.31 -14.54
C ARG A 408 -30.66 -23.31 -14.27
N ARG A 409 -31.36 -23.44 -13.14
CA ARG A 409 -32.41 -22.49 -12.73
C ARG A 409 -31.85 -21.07 -12.57
N TRP A 410 -30.67 -20.93 -11.97
CA TRP A 410 -29.97 -19.65 -11.87
C TRP A 410 -29.67 -19.07 -13.25
N PHE A 411 -29.19 -19.88 -14.20
CA PHE A 411 -28.85 -19.42 -15.55
C PHE A 411 -30.09 -18.97 -16.32
N LEU A 412 -31.18 -19.75 -16.26
CA LEU A 412 -32.47 -19.40 -16.84
C LEU A 412 -33.02 -18.09 -16.28
N PHE A 413 -32.88 -17.87 -14.97
CA PHE A 413 -33.32 -16.63 -14.32
C PHE A 413 -32.43 -15.42 -14.65
N THR A 414 -31.16 -15.65 -15.02
CA THR A 414 -30.15 -14.60 -15.19
C THR A 414 -29.89 -14.27 -16.66
N TRP A 415 -29.35 -15.21 -17.43
CA TRP A 415 -28.88 -14.99 -18.81
C TRP A 415 -29.90 -15.39 -19.86
N ALA A 416 -30.71 -16.42 -19.59
CA ALA A 416 -31.73 -16.92 -20.53
C ALA A 416 -33.16 -16.42 -20.20
N ARG A 417 -33.25 -15.30 -19.49
CA ARG A 417 -34.54 -14.67 -19.20
C ARG A 417 -35.14 -14.11 -20.49
N SER A 418 -36.37 -14.53 -20.80
CA SER A 418 -37.10 -14.12 -22.01
C SER A 418 -36.39 -14.44 -23.33
N ASN A 419 -35.42 -15.37 -23.31
CA ASN A 419 -34.62 -15.81 -24.47
C ASN A 419 -33.94 -14.68 -25.28
N GLN A 420 -33.66 -13.53 -24.66
CA GLN A 420 -33.18 -12.36 -25.39
C GLN A 420 -31.67 -12.37 -25.67
N LEU A 421 -30.84 -12.78 -24.70
CA LEU A 421 -29.39 -12.88 -24.85
C LEU A 421 -28.93 -14.31 -25.08
N ALA A 422 -29.53 -15.25 -24.35
CA ALA A 422 -29.30 -16.68 -24.48
C ALA A 422 -30.61 -17.44 -24.28
N ALA A 423 -30.64 -18.69 -24.70
CA ALA A 423 -31.71 -19.65 -24.47
C ALA A 423 -31.09 -21.00 -24.10
N VAL A 424 -31.91 -21.88 -23.52
CA VAL A 424 -31.55 -23.29 -23.32
C VAL A 424 -32.49 -24.12 -24.18
N THR A 425 -31.94 -24.93 -25.08
CA THR A 425 -32.74 -25.76 -26.00
C THR A 425 -33.46 -26.89 -25.26
N LEU A 426 -34.37 -27.59 -25.94
CA LEU A 426 -35.07 -28.74 -25.37
C LEU A 426 -34.10 -29.87 -24.97
N GLU A 427 -32.97 -29.99 -25.69
CA GLU A 427 -31.89 -30.93 -25.38
C GLU A 427 -31.00 -30.44 -24.22
N GLY A 428 -31.32 -29.29 -23.61
CA GLY A 428 -30.57 -28.72 -22.51
C GLY A 428 -29.26 -28.05 -22.93
N LYS A 429 -29.09 -27.70 -24.21
CA LYS A 429 -27.87 -27.03 -24.71
C LYS A 429 -28.02 -25.51 -24.68
N LEU A 430 -26.90 -24.80 -24.52
CA LEU A 430 -26.86 -23.34 -24.63
C LEU A 430 -27.03 -22.90 -26.08
N ALA A 431 -27.97 -22.00 -26.33
CA ALA A 431 -28.10 -21.26 -27.58
C ALA A 431 -27.90 -19.75 -27.31
N LEU A 432 -27.06 -19.09 -28.11
CA LEU A 432 -26.81 -17.65 -28.00
C LEU A 432 -27.71 -16.88 -28.97
N SER A 433 -28.17 -15.70 -28.57
CA SER A 433 -29.00 -14.85 -29.42
C SER A 433 -28.24 -14.38 -30.68
N PRO A 434 -28.94 -14.17 -31.82
CA PRO A 434 -28.34 -13.56 -33.00
C PRO A 434 -27.72 -12.18 -32.74
N TRP A 435 -28.25 -11.44 -31.74
CA TRP A 435 -27.69 -10.15 -31.34
C TRP A 435 -26.25 -10.25 -30.85
N LEU A 436 -25.90 -11.32 -30.12
CA LEU A 436 -24.53 -11.57 -29.65
C LEU A 436 -23.60 -12.14 -30.74
N CYS A 437 -24.16 -12.80 -31.75
CA CYS A 437 -23.38 -13.49 -32.79
C CYS A 437 -23.04 -12.59 -34.00
N THR A 438 -23.77 -11.50 -34.20
CA THR A 438 -23.56 -10.60 -35.35
C THR A 438 -22.32 -9.72 -35.15
N GLN A 439 -21.24 -10.04 -35.88
CA GLN A 439 -20.07 -9.18 -36.01
C GLN A 439 -20.37 -8.07 -37.02
N GLY A 440 -20.92 -6.95 -36.54
CA GLY A 440 -20.96 -5.69 -37.27
C GLY A 440 -21.96 -5.57 -38.44
N GLY A 441 -22.90 -4.63 -38.28
CA GLY A 441 -23.38 -3.80 -39.39
C GLY A 441 -24.18 -4.46 -40.50
N GLY A 442 -25.45 -4.78 -40.23
CA GLY A 442 -26.41 -5.06 -41.29
C GLY A 442 -27.82 -5.30 -40.77
N ARG A 443 -28.52 -4.26 -40.31
CA ARG A 443 -29.99 -4.29 -40.32
C ARG A 443 -30.49 -3.18 -41.21
N ARG A 444 -31.03 -3.59 -42.37
CA ARG A 444 -32.15 -2.88 -42.99
C ARG A 444 -33.26 -2.78 -41.95
N ILE A 445 -33.75 -1.58 -41.73
CA ILE A 445 -34.95 -1.29 -40.95
C ILE A 445 -36.11 -1.94 -41.73
N PRO A 446 -36.90 -2.85 -41.14
CA PRO A 446 -38.21 -3.14 -41.69
C PRO A 446 -39.07 -1.90 -41.46
N GLN A 447 -39.58 -1.31 -42.54
CA GLN A 447 -40.62 -0.28 -42.48
C GLN A 447 -41.91 -0.87 -41.92
#